data_AF-A0A8J4G2D8-F1
#
_entry.id   AF-A0A8J4G2D8-F1
#
_cell.length_a   1.000
_cell.length_b   1.000
_cell.length_c   1.000
_cell.angle_alpha   90.00
_cell.angle_beta   90.00
_cell.angle_gamma   90.00
#
_symmetry.space_group_name_H-M   'P 1'
#
loop_
_entity.id
_entity.type
_entity.pdbx_description
1 polymer ?
#
loop_
_entity_poly.entity_id
_entity_poly.type
_entity_poly.pdbx_seq_one_letter_code
_entity_poly.pdbx_strand_id
1 'polypeptide(L)'
;MASNGSRKRVTGAVESTLGLDRNALQGLPLQAKRSSDGALVSLESLEGLTASDFASEGSSDVVSIPDACRSFSLRLASLEDGLAKQRVEIREMKDGYRVEIQEMKDGYRAEIQEMKVAYSARIDQLEARMGFLELDSSKYHQIIKRHVVEKVHAYLQRQFGAKDEAMQWDDYLATLFLTHKAWFSSNGLHLKDLGLLLVEKGSFTPFDQANRAAHDPPTATVDQVVEGLSSKKPAWRIWWQLVRDQQ
;
A
#
# COMPACT_ATOMS: atom_id res chain seq x y z
N MET A 1 -22.85 -12.55 28.00
CA MET A 1 -23.27 -11.18 27.65
C MET A 1 -22.04 -10.29 27.62
N ALA A 2 -21.86 -9.60 26.49
CA ALA A 2 -20.91 -8.55 26.11
C ALA A 2 -19.61 -8.33 26.93
N SER A 3 -18.47 -8.60 26.28
CA SER A 3 -17.13 -8.11 26.67
C SER A 3 -16.76 -6.91 25.78
N ASN A 4 -16.51 -5.76 26.39
CA ASN A 4 -16.14 -4.50 25.75
C ASN A 4 -14.67 -4.53 25.31
N GLY A 5 -14.44 -4.60 23.99
CA GLY A 5 -13.12 -4.44 23.38
C GLY A 5 -12.78 -2.97 23.12
N SER A 6 -11.91 -2.40 23.96
CA SER A 6 -11.28 -1.09 23.76
C SER A 6 -10.37 -1.09 22.51
N ARG A 7 -10.77 -0.38 21.45
CA ARG A 7 -9.89 -0.03 20.34
C ARG A 7 -9.25 1.35 20.59
N LYS A 8 -7.96 1.35 20.92
CA LYS A 8 -7.09 2.53 20.86
C LYS A 8 -7.01 3.01 19.40
N ARG A 9 -7.42 4.25 19.15
CA ARG A 9 -7.12 4.98 17.91
C ARG A 9 -5.66 5.44 17.97
N VAL A 10 -4.83 4.91 17.08
CA VAL A 10 -3.51 5.47 16.78
C VAL A 10 -3.70 6.35 15.55
N THR A 11 -3.70 7.66 15.76
CA THR A 11 -3.57 8.66 14.70
C THR A 11 -2.10 8.79 14.34
N GLY A 12 -1.66 8.05 13.32
CA GLY A 12 -0.37 8.23 12.67
C GLY A 12 -0.58 8.97 11.36
N ALA A 13 -0.09 10.20 11.29
CA ALA A 13 0.01 10.97 10.07
C ALA A 13 0.94 10.24 9.10
N VAL A 14 0.42 9.89 7.93
CA VAL A 14 1.22 9.47 6.77
C VAL A 14 1.10 10.60 5.76
N GLU A 15 2.01 11.55 5.86
CA GLU A 15 2.35 12.42 4.74
C GLU A 15 3.14 11.58 3.75
N SER A 16 2.58 11.38 2.55
CA SER A 16 3.32 10.91 1.39
C SER A 16 2.71 11.51 0.15
N THR A 17 3.28 12.65 -0.25
CA THR A 17 3.81 12.87 -1.61
C THR A 17 3.11 12.10 -2.73
N LEU A 18 1.90 12.52 -3.07
CA LEU A 18 1.38 12.38 -4.42
C LEU A 18 1.68 13.67 -5.16
N GLY A 19 2.68 13.62 -6.04
CA GLY A 19 2.87 14.59 -7.11
C GLY A 19 1.69 14.50 -8.08
N LEU A 20 0.56 15.09 -7.70
CA LEU A 20 -0.51 15.42 -8.63
C LEU A 20 -0.15 16.77 -9.23
N ASP A 21 0.29 16.71 -10.49
CA ASP A 21 0.55 17.85 -11.34
C ASP A 21 -0.72 18.71 -11.43
N ARG A 22 -0.72 19.83 -10.71
CA ARG A 22 -1.86 20.75 -10.57
C ARG A 22 -2.07 21.62 -11.82
N ASN A 23 -1.27 21.43 -12.87
CA ASN A 23 -1.28 22.27 -14.07
C ASN A 23 -2.00 21.68 -15.29
N ALA A 24 -2.62 20.50 -15.21
CA ALA A 24 -3.28 19.89 -16.37
C ALA A 24 -4.72 20.40 -16.66
N LEU A 25 -5.22 21.42 -15.95
CA LEU A 25 -6.57 21.99 -16.16
C LEU A 25 -6.55 23.50 -16.47
N GLN A 26 -5.54 23.97 -17.20
CA GLN A 26 -5.61 25.25 -17.92
C GLN A 26 -5.68 24.97 -19.42
N GLY A 27 -6.88 25.04 -20.01
CA GLY A 27 -7.00 24.87 -21.46
C GLY A 27 -8.39 24.65 -22.02
N LEU A 28 -9.42 25.36 -21.54
CA LEU A 28 -10.67 25.48 -22.29
C LEU A 28 -11.06 26.96 -22.41
N PRO A 29 -10.94 27.58 -23.59
CA PRO A 29 -11.48 28.91 -23.81
C PRO A 29 -13.01 28.82 -23.92
N LEU A 30 -13.72 29.15 -22.84
CA LEU A 30 -15.16 29.42 -22.89
C LEU A 30 -15.38 30.75 -23.62
N GLN A 31 -15.38 30.72 -24.95
CA GLN A 31 -15.93 31.82 -25.75
C GLN A 31 -17.45 31.70 -25.80
N ALA A 32 -18.12 32.31 -24.82
CA ALA A 32 -19.54 32.61 -24.93
C ALA A 32 -19.73 33.74 -25.96
N LYS A 33 -19.98 33.36 -27.22
CA LYS A 33 -20.32 34.29 -28.30
C LYS A 33 -21.76 34.78 -28.09
N ARG A 34 -21.95 35.81 -27.25
CA ARG A 34 -23.19 36.61 -27.24
C ARG A 34 -23.24 37.39 -28.56
N SER A 35 -24.03 36.91 -29.51
CA SER A 35 -24.51 37.73 -30.61
C SER A 35 -25.67 38.58 -30.08
N SER A 36 -25.41 39.85 -29.85
CA SER A 36 -26.43 40.86 -29.52
C SER A 36 -26.42 41.94 -30.61
N ASP A 37 -26.74 41.54 -31.84
CA ASP A 37 -27.17 42.48 -32.87
C ASP A 37 -28.71 42.46 -32.92
N GLY A 38 -29.30 42.96 -31.84
CA GLY A 38 -30.66 43.43 -31.82
C GLY A 38 -30.59 44.94 -31.73
N ALA A 39 -30.71 45.61 -32.88
CA ALA A 39 -30.82 47.06 -32.95
C ALA A 39 -32.02 47.51 -32.11
N LEU A 40 -31.76 47.92 -30.87
CA LEU A 40 -32.71 48.71 -30.10
C LEU A 40 -32.71 50.10 -30.73
N VAL A 41 -33.70 50.33 -31.58
CA VAL A 41 -34.04 51.67 -32.04
C VAL A 41 -34.40 52.49 -30.80
N SER A 42 -33.58 53.49 -30.49
CA SER A 42 -33.82 54.44 -29.39
C SER A 42 -35.20 55.06 -29.54
N LEU A 43 -36.02 54.92 -28.50
CA LEU A 43 -37.35 55.51 -28.39
C LEU A 43 -37.36 57.05 -28.39
N GLU A 44 -36.18 57.68 -28.33
CA GLU A 44 -35.99 59.14 -28.35
C GLU A 44 -35.91 59.73 -29.77
N SER A 45 -35.93 58.92 -30.84
CA SER A 45 -35.95 59.42 -32.23
C SER A 45 -37.35 59.63 -32.82
N LEU A 46 -38.40 59.59 -32.00
CA LEU A 46 -39.80 59.68 -32.45
C LEU A 46 -40.49 61.02 -32.16
N GLU A 47 -39.73 62.05 -31.77
CA GLU A 47 -40.28 63.41 -31.55
C GLU A 47 -40.27 64.30 -32.81
N GLY A 48 -39.88 63.76 -33.97
CA GLY A 48 -39.74 64.52 -35.22
C GLY A 48 -40.76 64.23 -36.32
N LEU A 49 -41.73 63.33 -36.11
CA LEU A 49 -42.67 62.94 -37.17
C LEU A 49 -43.89 63.86 -37.16
N THR A 50 -43.90 64.82 -38.08
CA THR A 50 -45.03 65.71 -38.29
C THR A 50 -46.08 65.04 -39.19
N ALA A 51 -47.35 65.35 -38.97
CA ALA A 51 -48.48 64.76 -39.71
C ALA A 51 -48.43 64.98 -41.24
N SER A 52 -47.55 65.87 -41.73
CA SER A 52 -47.31 66.11 -43.16
C SER A 52 -46.46 65.04 -43.84
N ASP A 53 -45.67 64.25 -43.10
CA ASP A 53 -44.82 63.22 -43.69
C ASP A 53 -45.60 61.97 -44.13
N PHE A 54 -46.89 61.90 -43.78
CA PHE A 54 -47.80 60.81 -44.15
C PHE A 54 -48.60 61.06 -45.44
N ALA A 55 -48.54 62.26 -46.03
CA ALA A 55 -49.46 62.64 -47.09
C ALA A 55 -48.92 62.53 -48.53
N SER A 56 -47.70 62.03 -48.74
CA SER A 56 -47.10 62.02 -50.08
C SER A 56 -46.21 60.81 -50.34
N GLU A 57 -46.82 59.63 -50.42
CA GLU A 57 -46.35 58.54 -51.27
C GLU A 57 -47.53 57.56 -51.50
N GLY A 58 -48.35 57.87 -52.50
CA GLY A 58 -49.20 56.85 -53.11
C GLY A 58 -48.33 55.98 -54.00
N SER A 59 -48.32 54.66 -53.76
CA SER A 59 -47.57 53.57 -54.44
C SER A 59 -46.46 53.01 -53.53
N SER A 60 -46.37 51.73 -53.14
CA SER A 60 -46.94 50.48 -53.68
C SER A 60 -46.74 49.35 -52.65
N ASP A 61 -47.00 49.54 -51.35
CA ASP A 61 -46.85 48.46 -50.37
C ASP A 61 -47.98 48.44 -49.33
N VAL A 62 -49.24 48.52 -49.79
CA VAL A 62 -50.36 48.06 -48.96
C VAL A 62 -50.31 46.53 -48.96
N VAL A 63 -49.51 45.94 -48.07
CA VAL A 63 -49.55 44.50 -47.81
C VAL A 63 -50.96 44.19 -47.33
N SER A 64 -51.69 43.39 -48.11
CA SER A 64 -53.01 42.94 -47.73
C SER A 64 -52.89 42.12 -46.43
N ILE A 65 -53.78 42.32 -45.46
CA ILE A 65 -53.79 41.57 -44.19
C ILE A 65 -53.64 40.04 -44.40
N PRO A 66 -54.27 39.41 -45.41
CA PRO A 66 -54.05 38.01 -45.75
C PRO A 66 -52.58 37.65 -46.06
N ASP A 67 -51.84 38.51 -46.75
CA ASP A 67 -50.43 38.27 -47.09
C ASP A 67 -49.53 38.43 -45.85
N ALA A 68 -49.84 39.38 -44.98
CA ALA A 68 -49.19 39.51 -43.68
C ALA A 68 -49.40 38.26 -42.81
N CYS A 69 -50.64 37.77 -42.72
CA CYS A 69 -50.95 36.52 -42.00
C CYS A 69 -50.22 35.32 -42.61
N ARG A 70 -50.18 35.19 -43.94
CA ARG A 70 -49.49 34.09 -44.63
C ARG A 70 -47.98 34.11 -44.36
N SER A 71 -47.36 35.29 -44.43
CA SER A 71 -45.93 35.44 -44.16
C SER A 71 -45.58 35.13 -42.71
N PHE A 72 -46.44 35.52 -41.76
CA PHE A 72 -46.31 35.17 -40.35
C PHE A 72 -46.44 33.66 -40.12
N SER A 73 -47.44 33.01 -40.71
CA SER A 73 -47.61 31.55 -40.63
C SER A 73 -46.41 30.78 -41.19
N LEU A 74 -45.82 31.24 -42.31
CA LEU A 74 -44.61 30.63 -42.87
C LEU A 74 -43.40 30.80 -41.93
N ARG A 75 -43.25 31.97 -41.29
CA ARG A 75 -42.19 32.19 -40.28
C ARG A 75 -42.39 31.31 -39.06
N LEU A 76 -43.62 31.13 -38.57
CA LEU A 76 -43.93 30.21 -37.48
C LEU A 76 -43.58 28.77 -37.85
N ALA A 77 -43.99 28.30 -39.04
CA ALA A 77 -43.66 26.95 -39.49
C ALA A 77 -42.14 26.73 -39.62
N SER A 78 -41.40 27.73 -40.12
CA SER A 78 -39.93 27.68 -40.17
C SER A 78 -39.29 27.66 -38.79
N LEU A 79 -39.85 28.37 -37.81
CA LEU A 79 -39.35 28.40 -36.44
C LEU A 79 -39.65 27.09 -35.72
N GLU A 80 -40.81 26.49 -35.95
CA GLU A 80 -41.18 25.17 -35.44
C GLU A 80 -40.25 24.09 -35.97
N ASP A 81 -39.93 24.10 -37.27
CA ASP A 81 -38.95 23.17 -37.87
C ASP A 81 -37.53 23.38 -37.29
N GLY A 82 -37.11 24.64 -37.13
CA GLY A 82 -35.83 24.97 -36.49
C GLY A 82 -35.73 24.46 -35.04
N LEU A 83 -36.80 24.64 -34.25
CA LEU A 83 -36.88 24.13 -32.88
C LEU A 83 -36.90 22.59 -32.85
N ALA A 84 -37.58 21.94 -33.80
CA ALA A 84 -37.59 20.49 -33.90
C ALA A 84 -36.20 19.94 -34.19
N LYS A 85 -35.47 20.55 -35.14
CA LYS A 85 -34.07 20.20 -35.45
C LYS A 85 -33.15 20.38 -34.24
N GLN A 86 -33.23 21.53 -33.57
CA GLN A 86 -32.41 21.80 -32.38
C GLN A 86 -32.71 20.81 -31.24
N ARG A 87 -33.96 20.38 -31.06
CA ARG A 87 -34.32 19.37 -30.06
C ARG A 87 -33.71 18.00 -30.37
N VAL A 88 -33.61 17.63 -31.65
CA VAL A 88 -32.94 16.39 -32.07
C VAL A 88 -31.45 16.49 -31.79
N GLU A 89 -30.80 17.57 -32.21
CA GLU A 89 -29.37 17.79 -31.99
C GLU A 89 -28.99 17.77 -30.50
N ILE A 90 -29.77 18.46 -29.65
CA ILE A 90 -29.57 18.44 -28.20
C ILE A 90 -29.71 17.02 -27.64
N ARG A 91 -30.65 16.22 -28.16
CA ARG A 91 -30.84 14.84 -27.71
C ARG A 91 -29.65 13.96 -28.10
N GLU A 92 -29.22 14.04 -29.35
CA GLU A 92 -28.06 13.29 -29.85
C GLU A 92 -26.79 13.63 -29.08
N MET A 93 -26.55 14.91 -28.83
CA MET A 93 -25.41 15.36 -28.03
C MET A 93 -25.48 14.83 -26.59
N LYS A 94 -26.65 14.85 -25.96
CA LYS A 94 -26.85 14.32 -24.61
C LYS A 94 -26.63 12.82 -24.54
N ASP A 95 -27.08 12.08 -25.55
CA ASP A 95 -26.88 10.64 -25.64
C ASP A 95 -25.41 10.31 -25.92
N GLY A 96 -24.73 11.08 -26.77
CA GLY A 96 -23.28 10.98 -26.98
C GLY A 96 -22.47 11.16 -25.70
N TYR A 97 -22.72 12.25 -24.96
CA TYR A 97 -22.05 12.47 -23.67
C TYR A 97 -22.36 11.38 -22.65
N ARG A 98 -23.59 10.85 -22.64
CA ARG A 98 -23.94 9.74 -21.76
C ARG A 98 -23.09 8.51 -22.06
N VAL A 99 -22.94 8.16 -23.34
CA VAL A 99 -22.14 7.01 -23.77
C VAL A 99 -20.68 7.21 -23.39
N GLU A 100 -20.10 8.35 -23.71
CA GLU A 100 -18.69 8.66 -23.41
C GLU A 100 -18.39 8.59 -21.90
N ILE A 101 -19.28 9.17 -21.07
CA ILE A 101 -19.15 9.09 -19.60
C ILE A 101 -19.23 7.63 -19.12
N GLN A 102 -20.07 6.81 -19.74
CA GLN A 102 -20.22 5.42 -19.36
C GLN A 102 -18.99 4.60 -19.74
N GLU A 103 -18.47 4.76 -20.95
CA GLU A 103 -17.23 4.11 -21.41
C GLU A 103 -16.05 4.49 -20.52
N MET A 104 -15.91 5.76 -20.16
CA MET A 104 -14.86 6.22 -19.27
C MET A 104 -14.97 5.59 -17.88
N LYS A 105 -16.20 5.48 -17.33
CA LYS A 105 -16.44 4.81 -16.04
C LYS A 105 -16.08 3.33 -16.08
N ASP A 106 -16.42 2.66 -17.17
CA ASP A 106 -16.15 1.23 -17.33
C ASP A 106 -14.65 0.99 -17.53
N GLY A 107 -13.96 1.87 -18.28
CA GLY A 107 -12.51 1.89 -18.39
C GLY A 107 -11.81 2.02 -17.03
N TYR A 108 -12.17 3.04 -16.24
CA TYR A 108 -11.61 3.21 -14.90
C TYR A 108 -11.93 2.03 -13.97
N ARG A 109 -13.13 1.45 -14.08
CA ARG A 109 -13.47 0.27 -13.29
C ARG A 109 -12.58 -0.92 -13.65
N ALA A 110 -12.35 -1.16 -14.93
CA ALA A 110 -11.49 -2.23 -15.40
C ALA A 110 -10.05 -2.05 -14.90
N GLU A 111 -9.50 -0.84 -15.05
CA GLU A 111 -8.15 -0.50 -14.60
C GLU A 111 -7.99 -0.69 -13.09
N ILE A 112 -8.97 -0.25 -12.29
CA ILE A 112 -8.96 -0.46 -10.83
C ILE A 112 -8.98 -1.94 -10.47
N GLN A 113 -9.76 -2.76 -11.19
CA GLN A 113 -9.80 -4.20 -10.94
C GLN A 113 -8.49 -4.88 -11.31
N GLU A 114 -7.88 -4.51 -12.44
CA GLU A 114 -6.59 -5.02 -12.87
C GLU A 114 -5.50 -4.69 -11.84
N MET A 115 -5.41 -3.42 -11.42
CA MET A 115 -4.50 -3.00 -10.36
C MET A 115 -4.72 -3.79 -9.08
N LYS A 116 -5.97 -3.99 -8.66
CA LYS A 116 -6.29 -4.76 -7.46
C LYS A 116 -5.78 -6.19 -7.54
N VAL A 117 -6.01 -6.87 -8.67
CA VAL A 117 -5.52 -8.24 -8.89
C VAL A 117 -3.98 -8.28 -8.87
N ALA A 118 -3.33 -7.34 -9.56
CA ALA A 118 -1.88 -7.25 -9.58
C ALA A 118 -1.27 -7.02 -8.19
N TYR A 119 -1.85 -6.10 -7.40
CA TYR A 119 -1.41 -5.84 -6.04
C TYR A 119 -1.63 -7.03 -5.12
N SER A 120 -2.78 -7.70 -5.21
CA SER A 120 -3.02 -8.93 -4.44
C SER A 120 -2.00 -10.01 -4.75
N ALA A 121 -1.74 -10.29 -6.04
CA ALA A 121 -0.73 -11.27 -6.44
C ALA A 121 0.68 -10.89 -5.94
N ARG A 122 1.00 -9.59 -5.92
CA ARG A 122 2.29 -9.12 -5.39
C ARG A 122 2.39 -9.28 -3.88
N ILE A 123 1.31 -9.04 -3.14
CA ILE A 123 1.25 -9.27 -1.69
C ILE A 123 1.45 -10.76 -1.41
N ASP A 124 0.71 -11.65 -2.08
CA ASP A 124 0.85 -13.10 -1.91
C ASP A 124 2.28 -13.58 -2.16
N GLN A 125 2.94 -13.04 -3.20
CA GLN A 125 4.34 -13.34 -3.50
C GLN A 125 5.29 -12.88 -2.38
N LEU A 126 5.07 -11.69 -1.82
CA LEU A 126 5.87 -11.17 -0.73
C LEU A 126 5.67 -11.99 0.55
N GLU A 127 4.43 -12.36 0.88
CA GLU A 127 4.12 -13.21 2.02
C GLU A 127 4.79 -14.58 1.90
N ALA A 128 4.71 -15.22 0.73
CA ALA A 128 5.40 -16.48 0.49
C ALA A 128 6.93 -16.36 0.66
N ARG A 129 7.53 -15.28 0.14
CA ARG A 129 8.96 -15.02 0.29
C ARG A 129 9.34 -14.73 1.74
N MET A 130 8.54 -13.98 2.48
CA MET A 130 8.76 -13.74 3.91
C MET A 130 8.70 -15.05 4.69
N GLY A 131 7.67 -15.88 4.46
CA GLY A 131 7.56 -17.18 5.12
C GLY A 131 8.76 -18.10 4.84
N PHE A 132 9.27 -18.12 3.61
CA PHE A 132 10.51 -18.85 3.29
C PHE A 132 11.73 -18.29 4.04
N LEU A 133 11.91 -16.97 4.06
CA LEU A 133 13.03 -16.33 4.75
C LEU A 133 12.96 -16.50 6.27
N GLU A 134 11.78 -16.48 6.87
CA GLU A 134 11.58 -16.76 8.29
C GLU A 134 11.94 -18.20 8.63
N LEU A 135 11.54 -19.16 7.79
CA LEU A 135 11.90 -20.56 7.96
C LEU A 135 13.42 -20.77 7.83
N ASP A 136 14.04 -20.16 6.81
CA ASP A 136 15.48 -20.26 6.58
C ASP A 136 16.29 -19.59 7.71
N SER A 137 15.85 -18.41 8.13
CA SER A 137 16.41 -17.72 9.29
C SER A 137 16.28 -18.57 10.57
N SER A 138 15.14 -19.21 10.80
CA SER A 138 14.94 -20.10 11.95
C SER A 138 15.93 -21.27 11.95
N LYS A 139 16.12 -21.92 10.79
CA LYS A 139 17.12 -23.00 10.64
C LYS A 139 18.54 -22.48 10.90
N TYR A 140 18.87 -21.29 10.41
CA TYR A 140 20.16 -20.65 10.64
C TYR A 140 20.40 -20.33 12.12
N HIS A 141 19.39 -19.81 12.83
CA HIS A 141 19.45 -19.59 14.28
C HIS A 141 19.66 -20.91 15.04
N GLN A 142 19.05 -22.00 14.58
CA GLN A 142 19.22 -23.32 15.20
C GLN A 142 20.66 -23.84 15.04
N ILE A 143 21.25 -23.68 13.85
CA ILE A 143 22.67 -23.98 13.62
C ILE A 143 23.54 -23.25 14.63
N ILE A 144 23.35 -21.92 14.78
CA ILE A 144 24.19 -21.11 15.66
C ILE A 144 24.02 -21.52 17.11
N LYS A 145 22.79 -21.77 17.58
CA LYS A 145 22.54 -22.29 18.93
C LYS A 145 23.31 -23.59 19.17
N ARG A 146 23.25 -24.52 18.21
CA ARG A 146 23.96 -25.80 18.30
C ARG A 146 25.47 -25.58 18.34
N HIS A 147 26.01 -24.72 17.49
CA HIS A 147 27.43 -24.39 17.49
C HIS A 147 27.88 -23.84 18.85
N VAL A 148 27.15 -22.88 19.41
CA VAL A 148 27.43 -22.32 20.74
C VAL A 148 27.41 -23.43 21.80
N VAL A 149 26.37 -24.27 21.81
CA VAL A 149 26.25 -25.39 22.76
C VAL A 149 27.42 -26.37 22.61
N GLU A 150 27.82 -26.72 21.39
CA GLU A 150 28.97 -27.61 21.14
C GLU A 150 30.28 -27.02 21.67
N LYS A 151 30.51 -25.72 21.48
CA LYS A 151 31.70 -25.04 22.02
C LYS A 151 31.65 -24.96 23.55
N VAL A 152 30.49 -24.71 24.14
CA VAL A 152 30.30 -24.71 25.61
C VAL A 152 30.53 -26.10 26.18
N HIS A 153 30.00 -27.15 25.54
CA HIS A 153 30.23 -28.54 25.91
C HIS A 153 31.72 -28.88 25.91
N ALA A 154 32.43 -28.52 24.84
CA ALA A 154 33.88 -28.73 24.75
C ALA A 154 34.66 -27.95 25.83
N TYR A 155 34.24 -26.70 26.12
CA TYR A 155 34.80 -25.90 27.20
C TYR A 155 34.61 -26.58 28.57
N LEU A 156 33.39 -27.02 28.89
CA LEU A 156 33.08 -27.68 30.16
C LEU A 156 33.87 -28.97 30.34
N GLN A 157 33.97 -29.79 29.29
CA GLN A 157 34.77 -31.02 29.34
C GLN A 157 36.27 -30.75 29.54
N ARG A 158 36.78 -29.65 28.98
CA ARG A 158 38.18 -29.23 29.22
C ARG A 158 38.40 -28.77 30.66
N GLN A 159 37.43 -28.06 31.24
CA GLN A 159 37.55 -27.49 32.59
C GLN A 159 37.30 -28.51 33.70
N PHE A 160 36.32 -29.40 33.53
CA PHE A 160 35.82 -30.28 34.60
C PHE A 160 36.03 -31.77 34.30
N GLY A 161 36.67 -32.11 33.18
CA GLY A 161 36.94 -33.47 32.76
C GLY A 161 35.92 -33.99 31.75
N ALA A 162 36.33 -34.98 30.96
CA ALA A 162 35.52 -35.54 29.89
C ALA A 162 34.22 -36.19 30.40
N LYS A 163 33.17 -36.13 29.58
CA LYS A 163 31.93 -36.88 29.80
C LYS A 163 32.18 -38.34 29.42
N ASP A 164 31.75 -39.28 30.24
CA ASP A 164 31.71 -40.70 29.89
C ASP A 164 30.86 -40.91 28.61
N GLU A 165 31.29 -41.77 27.70
CA GLU A 165 30.59 -42.03 26.44
C GLU A 165 29.14 -42.49 26.65
N ALA A 166 28.89 -43.31 27.68
CA ALA A 166 27.55 -43.83 27.98
C ALA A 166 26.62 -42.84 28.70
N MET A 167 27.18 -41.79 29.31
CA MET A 167 26.43 -40.81 30.10
C MET A 167 25.69 -39.81 29.20
N GLN A 168 24.44 -39.48 29.51
CA GLN A 168 23.72 -38.44 28.78
C GLN A 168 24.20 -37.03 29.18
N TRP A 169 23.99 -36.04 28.30
CA TRP A 169 24.45 -34.66 28.57
C TRP A 169 23.71 -33.99 29.72
N ASP A 170 22.44 -34.32 29.93
CA ASP A 170 21.64 -33.86 31.08
C ASP A 170 22.20 -34.37 32.40
N ASP A 171 22.46 -35.68 32.50
CA ASP A 171 23.06 -36.29 33.69
C ASP A 171 24.44 -35.69 33.97
N TYR A 172 25.26 -35.51 32.93
CA TYR A 172 26.59 -34.94 33.06
C TYR A 172 26.53 -33.49 33.56
N LEU A 173 25.71 -32.64 32.93
CA LEU A 173 25.57 -31.25 33.33
C LEU A 173 24.98 -31.11 34.74
N ALA A 174 24.01 -31.95 35.11
CA ALA A 174 23.44 -31.98 36.46
C ALA A 174 24.50 -32.37 37.50
N THR A 175 25.26 -33.43 37.25
CA THR A 175 26.35 -33.88 38.12
C THR A 175 27.41 -32.79 38.28
N LEU A 176 27.83 -32.18 37.17
CA LEU A 176 28.83 -31.14 37.14
C LEU A 176 28.37 -29.89 37.90
N PHE A 177 27.09 -29.50 37.76
CA PHE A 177 26.51 -28.39 38.53
C PHE A 177 26.45 -28.68 40.03
N LEU A 178 26.09 -29.91 40.43
CA LEU A 178 26.03 -30.30 41.84
C LEU A 178 27.43 -30.31 42.47
N THR A 179 28.42 -30.84 41.77
CA THR A 179 29.81 -30.95 42.24
C THR A 179 30.51 -29.58 42.28
N HIS A 180 30.25 -28.72 41.29
CA HIS A 180 30.95 -27.43 41.13
C HIS A 180 30.04 -26.21 41.34
N LYS A 181 29.03 -26.33 42.22
CA LYS A 181 28.00 -25.30 42.45
C LYS A 181 28.55 -23.89 42.69
N ALA A 182 29.65 -23.76 43.41
CA ALA A 182 30.28 -22.48 43.71
C ALA A 182 30.76 -21.76 42.43
N TRP A 183 31.36 -22.50 41.48
CA TRP A 183 31.83 -21.96 40.22
C TRP A 183 30.67 -21.49 39.33
N PHE A 184 29.58 -22.27 39.25
CA PHE A 184 28.39 -21.84 38.51
C PHE A 184 27.78 -20.58 39.09
N SER A 185 27.66 -20.54 40.42
CA SER A 185 27.08 -19.38 41.12
C SER A 185 27.93 -18.12 40.95
N SER A 186 29.27 -18.24 40.98
CA SER A 186 30.17 -17.10 40.76
C SER A 186 30.11 -16.56 39.33
N ASN A 187 29.78 -17.41 38.35
CA ASN A 187 29.57 -17.01 36.96
C ASN A 187 28.12 -16.60 36.65
N GLY A 188 27.24 -16.53 37.65
CA GLY A 188 25.84 -16.13 37.46
C GLY A 188 24.99 -17.18 36.71
N LEU A 189 25.40 -18.45 36.73
CA LEU A 189 24.70 -19.55 36.09
C LEU A 189 23.90 -20.36 37.13
N HIS A 190 22.63 -20.63 36.83
CA HIS A 190 21.76 -21.43 37.68
C HIS A 190 21.40 -22.77 37.02
N LEU A 191 20.88 -23.71 37.81
CA LEU A 191 20.47 -25.03 37.32
C LEU A 191 19.49 -24.95 36.13
N LYS A 192 18.54 -24.02 36.18
CA LYS A 192 17.57 -23.78 35.09
C LYS A 192 18.22 -23.37 33.75
N ASP A 193 19.42 -22.80 33.81
CA ASP A 193 20.15 -22.30 32.65
C ASP A 193 20.90 -23.43 31.93
N LEU A 194 21.11 -24.58 32.58
CA LEU A 194 21.66 -25.78 31.96
C LEU A 194 20.73 -26.36 30.90
N GLY A 195 19.42 -26.15 31.03
CA GLY A 195 18.44 -26.55 30.01
C GLY A 195 18.67 -25.89 28.64
N LEU A 196 19.46 -24.82 28.57
CA LEU A 196 19.87 -24.20 27.31
C LEU A 196 20.95 -24.99 26.58
N LEU A 197 21.73 -25.77 27.32
CA LEU A 197 22.78 -26.64 26.80
C LEU A 197 22.26 -28.03 26.42
N LEU A 198 20.96 -28.27 26.68
CA LEU A 198 20.23 -29.47 26.26
C LEU A 198 19.50 -29.26 24.94
N VAL A 199 19.78 -28.17 24.21
CA VAL A 199 19.36 -28.06 22.81
C VAL A 199 20.00 -29.26 22.10
N GLU A 200 19.18 -30.28 21.88
CA GLU A 200 19.63 -31.61 21.51
C GLU A 200 20.66 -31.53 20.38
N LYS A 201 21.71 -32.35 20.49
CA LYS A 201 22.44 -32.83 19.32
C LYS A 201 21.50 -33.72 18.50
N GLY A 202 20.38 -33.17 18.03
CA GLY A 202 19.40 -33.88 17.23
C GLY A 202 20.09 -34.33 15.95
N SER A 203 20.00 -35.63 15.67
CA SER A 203 20.52 -36.32 14.49
C SER A 203 19.89 -35.85 13.16
N PHE A 204 19.07 -34.81 13.18
CA PHE A 204 18.22 -34.41 12.05
C PHE A 204 18.17 -32.90 11.80
N THR A 205 19.30 -32.20 11.95
CA THR A 205 19.46 -30.93 11.20
C THR A 205 19.99 -31.31 9.81
N PRO A 206 19.20 -31.17 8.73
CA PRO A 206 19.57 -31.61 7.38
C PRO A 206 20.52 -30.58 6.75
N PHE A 207 21.65 -30.34 7.40
CA PHE A 207 22.75 -29.64 6.77
C PHE A 207 23.71 -30.71 6.30
N ASP A 208 23.87 -30.77 4.98
CA ASP A 208 24.86 -31.60 4.30
C ASP A 208 26.22 -31.42 5.00
N GLN A 209 26.90 -32.53 5.32
CA GLN A 209 28.25 -32.50 5.93
C GLN A 209 29.25 -31.69 5.08
N ALA A 210 28.97 -31.49 3.78
CA ALA A 210 29.74 -30.61 2.92
C ALA A 210 29.57 -29.10 3.23
N ASN A 211 28.52 -28.69 3.94
CA ASN A 211 28.27 -27.29 4.29
C ASN A 211 29.04 -26.87 5.54
N ARG A 212 30.35 -26.64 5.38
CA ARG A 212 31.24 -26.21 6.49
C ARG A 212 30.73 -24.95 7.21
N ALA A 213 30.07 -24.02 6.50
CA ALA A 213 29.51 -22.81 7.10
C ALA A 213 28.34 -23.10 8.06
N ALA A 214 27.64 -24.22 7.89
CA ALA A 214 26.63 -24.69 8.83
C ALA A 214 27.22 -25.36 10.09
N HIS A 215 28.53 -25.61 10.12
CA HIS A 215 29.21 -26.24 11.26
C HIS A 215 30.16 -25.27 11.98
N ASP A 216 30.70 -24.29 11.28
CA ASP A 216 31.60 -23.26 11.82
C ASP A 216 31.19 -21.86 11.35
N PRO A 217 30.08 -21.31 11.88
CA PRO A 217 29.62 -19.96 11.55
C PRO A 217 30.65 -18.88 12.00
N PRO A 218 30.75 -17.76 11.28
CA PRO A 218 31.63 -16.66 11.67
C PRO A 218 31.31 -16.11 13.07
N THR A 219 32.34 -15.82 13.87
CA THR A 219 32.20 -15.34 15.26
C THR A 219 31.30 -14.11 15.37
N ALA A 220 31.43 -13.14 14.45
CA ALA A 220 30.60 -11.94 14.43
C ALA A 220 29.10 -12.25 14.28
N THR A 221 28.77 -13.29 13.50
CA THR A 221 27.39 -13.73 13.32
C THR A 221 26.86 -14.47 14.55
N VAL A 222 27.71 -15.28 15.18
CA VAL A 222 27.37 -15.93 16.45
C VAL A 222 27.10 -14.88 17.54
N ASP A 223 27.96 -13.87 17.66
CA ASP A 223 27.80 -12.76 18.62
C ASP A 223 26.45 -12.06 18.46
N GLN A 224 26.08 -11.71 17.23
CA GLN A 224 24.80 -11.05 16.94
C GLN A 224 23.59 -11.90 17.33
N VAL A 225 23.63 -13.20 17.01
CA VAL A 225 22.54 -14.12 17.33
C VAL A 225 22.46 -14.39 18.83
N VAL A 226 23.59 -14.58 19.51
CA VAL A 226 23.64 -14.75 20.97
C VAL A 226 23.08 -13.50 21.65
N GLU A 227 23.40 -12.31 21.17
CA GLU A 227 22.84 -11.06 21.69
C GLU A 227 21.31 -11.03 21.55
N GLY A 228 20.79 -11.41 20.38
CA GLY A 228 19.35 -11.56 20.16
C GLY A 228 18.69 -12.58 21.10
N LEU A 229 19.32 -13.75 21.32
CA LEU A 229 18.82 -14.78 22.24
C LEU A 229 18.86 -14.34 23.71
N SER A 230 19.85 -13.53 24.06
CA SER A 230 20.08 -13.04 25.42
C SER A 230 19.00 -12.08 25.90
N SER A 231 18.30 -11.40 24.97
CA SER A 231 17.12 -10.60 25.29
C SER A 231 16.02 -11.39 26.01
N LYS A 232 15.87 -12.68 25.68
CA LYS A 232 14.87 -13.58 26.29
C LYS A 232 15.46 -14.41 27.41
N LYS A 233 16.73 -14.84 27.27
CA LYS A 233 17.41 -15.72 28.23
C LYS A 233 18.88 -15.27 28.40
N PRO A 234 19.19 -14.45 29.42
CA PRO A 234 20.51 -13.84 29.60
C PRO A 234 21.68 -14.81 29.67
N ALA A 235 21.44 -16.05 30.12
CA ALA A 235 22.47 -17.08 30.24
C ALA A 235 23.15 -17.45 28.91
N TRP A 236 22.53 -17.22 27.75
CA TRP A 236 23.20 -17.39 26.45
C TRP A 236 24.45 -16.52 26.32
N ARG A 237 24.38 -15.26 26.77
CA ARG A 237 25.53 -14.34 26.75
C ARG A 237 26.65 -14.84 27.65
N ILE A 238 26.30 -15.27 28.87
CA ILE A 238 27.26 -15.76 29.86
C ILE A 238 28.00 -16.99 29.32
N TRP A 239 27.25 -17.96 28.80
CA TRP A 239 27.82 -19.17 28.21
C TRP A 239 28.77 -18.88 27.06
N TRP A 240 28.38 -17.98 26.17
CA TRP A 240 29.20 -17.62 25.02
C TRP A 240 30.46 -16.84 25.42
N GLN A 241 30.37 -15.94 26.41
CA GLN A 241 31.53 -15.23 26.95
C GLN A 241 32.57 -16.20 27.53
N LEU A 242 32.15 -17.20 28.31
CA LEU A 242 33.05 -18.22 28.85
C LEU A 242 33.85 -18.97 27.78
N VAL A 243 33.22 -19.24 26.63
CA VAL A 243 33.86 -19.87 25.48
C VAL A 243 34.81 -18.91 24.77
N ARG A 244 34.39 -17.64 24.60
CA ARG A 244 35.17 -16.61 23.91
C ARG A 244 36.45 -16.25 24.63
N ASP A 245 36.43 -16.19 25.96
CA ASP A 245 37.59 -15.82 26.78
C ASP A 245 38.71 -16.88 26.74
N GLN A 246 38.52 -17.99 26.00
CA GLN A 246 39.43 -19.13 25.90
C GLN A 246 39.97 -19.37 24.48
N GLN A 247 39.54 -18.55 23.50
CA GLN A 247 40.00 -18.58 22.11
C GLN A 247 41.04 -17.48 21.89
#